data_AF-A0A565CIG4-F1
#
_entry.id   AF-A0A565CIG4-F1
#
_cell.length_a   1.000
_cell.length_b   1.000
_cell.length_c   1.000
_cell.angle_alpha   90.00
_cell.angle_beta   90.00
_cell.angle_gamma   90.00
#
_symmetry.space_group_name_H-M   'P 1'
#
loop_
_entity.id
_entity.type
_entity.pdbx_description
1 polymer ?
#
loop_
_entity_poly.entity_id
_entity_poly.type
_entity_poly.pdbx_seq_one_letter_code
_entity_poly.pdbx_strand_id
1 'polypeptide(L)'
;MTKIRGTNKAKKKEKLDSELDIKSMAHEHAEFFDKLIELIPARFYLPDETERKWFPGLSKAQKARAKKKTNENLKKARRDRLDPDKSALTTLDLLKLKIEKEKLSNELPDDDDSEEETDNHKPRTAGFQRDDSVTYEELRQRLHRKIDELKGGRGGSERSHEPRKRLLPSKRNRDTVYEDKTVEENKSADKGKGKLEVEEAAKDLTFGYVKIDDDDEHGKDKKKRRLSKAKELERAMKLEAEKKDPEKGEVIAKKHSWQAATSRAAGIKVHDNPKLLKQSIHKEKKKHEKNAEKWKERVEGQQKFRVEKQQKRSGNIADRIEQNKLRKIAKREKKLLRPGFEGRKEGFINGGGK
;
A
#
# COMPACT_ATOMS: atom_id res chain seq x y z
N MET A 1 -46.83 73.80 43.88
CA MET A 1 -47.00 72.53 43.11
C MET A 1 -47.09 72.95 41.65
N THR A 2 -46.21 72.60 40.73
CA THR A 2 -46.11 71.27 40.10
C THR A 2 -44.79 71.10 39.35
N LYS A 3 -44.17 69.95 39.65
CA LYS A 3 -43.03 69.24 39.07
C LYS A 3 -42.69 69.51 37.59
N ILE A 4 -41.45 69.94 37.38
CA ILE A 4 -40.70 69.97 36.10
C ILE A 4 -40.58 68.53 35.55
N ARG A 5 -41.29 68.22 34.46
CA ARG A 5 -41.21 66.93 33.72
C ARG A 5 -40.25 66.98 32.51
N GLY A 6 -39.19 67.79 32.56
CA GLY A 6 -38.27 68.00 31.42
C GLY A 6 -37.04 67.08 31.37
N THR A 7 -36.60 66.51 32.49
CA THR A 7 -35.27 65.89 32.60
C THR A 7 -35.23 64.41 32.22
N ASN A 8 -36.38 63.73 32.14
CA ASN A 8 -36.43 62.31 31.81
C ASN A 8 -36.23 62.00 30.32
N LYS A 9 -36.57 62.94 29.40
CA LYS A 9 -36.35 62.72 27.96
C LYS A 9 -34.88 62.85 27.56
N ALA A 10 -34.15 63.83 28.11
CA ALA A 10 -32.73 64.04 27.83
C ALA A 10 -31.86 62.89 28.36
N LYS A 11 -32.07 62.50 29.64
CA LYS A 11 -31.38 61.34 30.24
C LYS A 11 -31.68 60.02 29.53
N LYS A 12 -32.88 59.86 28.98
CA LYS A 12 -33.23 58.67 28.19
C LYS A 12 -32.55 58.66 26.82
N LYS A 13 -32.30 59.84 26.23
CA LYS A 13 -31.61 59.98 24.93
C LYS A 13 -30.11 59.75 25.06
N GLU A 14 -29.43 60.37 26.03
CA GLU A 14 -28.02 60.10 26.33
C GLU A 14 -27.77 58.63 26.69
N LYS A 15 -28.68 58.02 27.46
CA LYS A 15 -28.59 56.59 27.79
C LYS A 15 -28.69 55.72 26.54
N LEU A 16 -29.60 56.02 25.61
CA LEU A 16 -29.72 55.31 24.33
C LEU A 16 -28.48 55.50 23.45
N ASP A 17 -27.91 56.71 23.40
CA ASP A 17 -26.72 57.00 22.59
C ASP A 17 -25.48 56.26 23.14
N SER A 18 -25.31 56.20 24.47
CA SER A 18 -24.26 55.38 25.10
C SER A 18 -24.48 53.87 24.93
N GLU A 19 -25.73 53.41 24.87
CA GLU A 19 -26.06 52.00 24.66
C GLU A 19 -25.84 51.58 23.20
N LEU A 20 -26.00 52.51 22.26
CA LEU A 20 -25.64 52.32 20.84
C LEU A 20 -24.13 52.20 20.67
N ASP A 21 -23.33 53.02 21.37
CA ASP A 21 -21.86 52.99 21.33
C ASP A 21 -21.27 51.68 21.87
N ILE A 22 -21.83 51.15 22.96
CA ILE A 22 -21.42 49.84 23.49
C ILE A 22 -21.79 48.71 22.53
N LYS A 23 -22.97 48.81 21.87
CA LYS A 23 -23.39 47.81 20.88
C LYS A 23 -22.53 47.84 19.63
N SER A 24 -22.13 49.01 19.14
CA SER A 24 -21.18 49.12 18.02
C SER A 24 -19.81 48.57 18.40
N MET A 25 -19.27 48.93 19.57
CA MET A 25 -18.00 48.41 20.04
C MET A 25 -18.04 46.88 20.20
N ALA A 26 -19.13 46.32 20.74
CA ALA A 26 -19.29 44.87 20.84
C ALA A 26 -19.37 44.19 19.47
N HIS A 27 -19.99 44.83 18.48
CA HIS A 27 -20.07 44.33 17.11
C HIS A 27 -18.69 44.35 16.42
N GLU A 28 -17.93 45.43 16.56
CA GLU A 28 -16.56 45.52 16.05
C GLU A 28 -15.63 44.46 16.66
N HIS A 29 -15.76 44.21 17.96
CA HIS A 29 -15.03 43.13 18.62
C HIS A 29 -15.45 41.75 18.09
N ALA A 30 -16.75 41.52 17.87
CA ALA A 30 -17.23 40.26 17.29
C ALA A 30 -16.63 40.04 15.89
N GLU A 31 -16.65 41.05 15.02
CA GLU A 31 -16.02 40.97 13.70
C GLU A 31 -14.51 40.73 13.76
N PHE A 32 -13.83 41.33 14.75
CA PHE A 32 -12.40 41.11 14.96
C PHE A 32 -12.10 39.66 15.35
N PHE A 33 -12.90 39.07 16.25
CA PHE A 33 -12.75 37.67 16.64
C PHE A 33 -13.09 36.72 15.49
N ASP A 34 -14.11 37.04 14.69
CA ASP A 34 -14.46 36.27 13.50
C ASP A 34 -13.29 36.22 12.51
N LYS A 35 -12.66 37.37 12.23
CA LYS A 35 -11.44 37.45 11.40
C LYS A 35 -10.30 36.63 12.00
N LEU A 36 -10.08 36.66 13.32
CA LEU A 36 -9.05 35.84 13.97
C LEU A 36 -9.29 34.33 13.78
N ILE A 37 -10.54 33.89 13.84
CA ILE A 37 -10.91 32.47 13.64
C ILE A 37 -10.69 32.06 12.19
N GLU A 38 -10.88 32.96 11.22
CA GLU A 38 -10.59 32.71 9.80
C GLU A 38 -9.09 32.50 9.51
N LEU A 39 -8.20 33.17 10.25
CA LEU A 39 -6.75 32.97 10.09
C LEU A 39 -6.29 31.56 10.50
N ILE A 40 -7.05 30.86 11.33
CA ILE A 40 -6.69 29.54 11.83
C ILE A 40 -7.37 28.48 10.94
N PRO A 41 -6.61 27.53 10.37
CA PRO A 41 -7.20 26.50 9.50
C PRO A 41 -8.34 25.72 10.16
N ALA A 42 -9.43 25.51 9.40
CA ALA A 42 -10.63 24.78 9.84
C ALA A 42 -10.34 23.43 10.51
N ARG A 43 -9.26 22.74 10.09
CA ARG A 43 -8.82 21.45 10.62
C ARG A 43 -8.62 21.41 12.13
N PHE A 44 -8.35 22.55 12.78
CA PHE A 44 -8.16 22.60 14.23
C PHE A 44 -9.48 22.69 15.01
N TYR A 45 -10.56 23.15 14.37
CA TYR A 45 -11.88 23.29 14.99
C TYR A 45 -12.85 22.19 14.57
N LEU A 46 -12.67 21.64 13.37
CA LEU A 46 -13.52 20.61 12.79
C LEU A 46 -12.74 19.30 12.65
N PRO A 47 -13.28 18.16 13.12
CA PRO A 47 -12.66 16.87 12.88
C PRO A 47 -12.54 16.58 11.38
N ASP A 48 -11.34 16.23 10.91
CA ASP A 48 -11.13 15.87 9.51
C ASP A 48 -11.85 14.56 9.17
N GLU A 49 -13.06 14.65 8.61
CA GLU A 49 -13.79 13.48 8.10
C GLU A 49 -13.06 12.80 6.93
N THR A 50 -12.12 13.52 6.30
CA THR A 50 -11.28 13.04 5.21
C THR A 50 -10.04 12.28 5.67
N GLU A 51 -9.71 12.30 6.97
CA GLU A 51 -8.51 11.62 7.45
C GLU A 51 -8.70 10.10 7.44
N ARG A 52 -7.62 9.39 7.11
CA ARG A 52 -7.64 7.95 6.89
C ARG A 52 -7.77 7.22 8.22
N LYS A 53 -9.01 7.09 8.71
CA LYS A 53 -9.35 6.37 9.94
C LYS A 53 -8.75 4.98 9.90
N TRP A 54 -7.92 4.67 10.90
CA TRP A 54 -7.44 3.31 11.11
C TRP A 54 -8.61 2.47 11.64
N PHE A 55 -8.83 1.28 11.07
CA PHE A 55 -9.97 0.41 11.43
C PHE A 55 -9.48 -0.85 12.20
N PRO A 56 -9.09 -0.72 13.48
CA PRO A 56 -8.77 -1.88 14.30
C PRO A 56 -10.06 -2.62 14.68
N GLY A 57 -9.99 -3.91 15.02
CA GLY A 57 -11.14 -4.67 15.53
C GLY A 57 -12.24 -5.08 14.52
N LEU A 58 -12.43 -4.37 13.40
CA LEU A 58 -13.50 -4.69 12.44
C LEU A 58 -13.30 -6.01 11.67
N SER A 59 -14.40 -6.68 11.32
CA SER A 59 -14.38 -7.85 10.42
C SER A 59 -13.90 -7.48 9.01
N LYS A 60 -13.54 -8.48 8.20
CA LYS A 60 -13.02 -8.23 6.83
C LYS A 60 -14.03 -7.53 5.92
N ALA A 61 -15.32 -7.87 6.04
CA ALA A 61 -16.39 -7.24 5.28
C ALA A 61 -16.62 -5.79 5.73
N GLN A 62 -16.68 -5.56 7.04
CA GLN A 62 -16.81 -4.21 7.61
C GLN A 62 -15.61 -3.33 7.22
N LYS A 63 -14.38 -3.85 7.27
CA LYS A 63 -13.17 -3.15 6.80
C LYS A 63 -13.24 -2.78 5.33
N ALA A 64 -13.81 -3.63 4.47
CA ALA A 64 -13.96 -3.33 3.06
C ALA A 64 -15.00 -2.21 2.83
N ARG A 65 -16.14 -2.26 3.53
CA ARG A 65 -17.16 -1.21 3.50
C ARG A 65 -16.61 0.13 4.00
N ALA A 66 -15.92 0.12 5.14
CA ALA A 66 -15.30 1.32 5.72
C ALA A 66 -14.24 1.92 4.77
N LYS A 67 -13.37 1.10 4.16
CA LYS A 67 -12.42 1.56 3.15
C LYS A 67 -13.10 2.13 1.90
N LYS A 68 -14.22 1.54 1.47
CA LYS A 68 -15.02 2.06 0.35
C LYS A 68 -15.57 3.45 0.68
N LYS A 69 -16.21 3.62 1.85
CA LYS A 69 -16.66 4.92 2.37
C LYS A 69 -15.51 5.95 2.40
N THR A 70 -14.33 5.60 2.94
CA THR A 70 -13.17 6.54 2.97
C THR A 70 -12.69 6.95 1.57
N ASN A 71 -12.68 6.03 0.61
CA ASN A 71 -12.25 6.33 -0.76
C ASN A 71 -13.28 7.19 -1.48
N GLU A 72 -14.57 6.99 -1.22
CA GLU A 72 -15.67 7.81 -1.75
C GLU A 72 -15.60 9.23 -1.18
N ASN A 73 -15.39 9.37 0.13
CA ASN A 73 -15.18 10.68 0.78
C ASN A 73 -13.96 11.42 0.20
N LEU A 74 -12.83 10.73 0.00
CA LEU A 74 -11.65 11.34 -0.61
C LEU A 74 -11.89 11.77 -2.06
N LYS A 75 -12.67 11.01 -2.83
CA LYS A 75 -13.07 11.40 -4.19
C LYS A 75 -14.02 12.58 -4.19
N LYS A 76 -14.95 12.65 -3.22
CA LYS A 76 -15.88 13.77 -3.04
C LYS A 76 -15.11 15.04 -2.67
N ALA A 77 -14.23 14.98 -1.69
CA ALA A 77 -13.36 16.10 -1.29
C ALA A 77 -12.50 16.62 -2.46
N ARG A 78 -12.00 15.72 -3.33
CA ARG A 78 -11.27 16.13 -4.54
C ARG A 78 -12.14 16.86 -5.56
N ARG A 79 -13.42 16.49 -5.69
CA ARG A 79 -14.39 17.20 -6.53
C ARG A 79 -14.77 18.54 -5.90
N ASP A 80 -15.10 18.54 -4.63
CA ASP A 80 -15.48 19.74 -3.88
C ASP A 80 -14.36 20.79 -3.88
N ARG A 81 -13.08 20.36 -3.90
CA ARG A 81 -11.92 21.27 -4.07
C ARG A 81 -11.90 22.00 -5.42
N LEU A 82 -12.52 21.43 -6.45
CA LEU A 82 -12.62 22.01 -7.79
C LEU A 82 -13.94 22.76 -8.00
N ASP A 83 -14.87 22.71 -7.03
CA ASP A 83 -16.14 23.43 -7.10
C ASP A 83 -15.96 24.83 -6.49
N PRO A 84 -16.18 25.93 -7.26
CA PRO A 84 -15.95 27.29 -6.76
C PRO A 84 -16.83 27.61 -5.54
N ASP A 85 -18.10 27.19 -5.57
CA ASP A 85 -19.09 27.42 -4.50
C ASP A 85 -18.70 26.79 -3.15
N LYS A 86 -17.99 25.64 -3.17
CA LYS A 86 -17.55 24.95 -1.95
C LYS A 86 -16.15 25.37 -1.51
N SER A 87 -15.31 25.80 -2.45
CA SER A 87 -13.96 26.28 -2.17
C SER A 87 -13.93 27.67 -1.51
N ALA A 88 -15.02 28.43 -1.61
CA ALA A 88 -15.18 29.75 -0.99
C ALA A 88 -15.61 29.71 0.49
N LEU A 89 -15.90 28.53 1.05
CA LEU A 89 -16.38 28.39 2.43
C LEU A 89 -15.29 28.76 3.44
N THR A 90 -15.59 29.72 4.31
CA THR A 90 -14.71 30.10 5.42
C THR A 90 -14.80 29.10 6.57
N THR A 91 -13.88 29.17 7.53
CA THR A 91 -13.87 28.30 8.71
C THR A 91 -15.14 28.50 9.56
N LEU A 92 -15.64 29.73 9.63
CA LEU A 92 -16.89 30.10 10.29
C LEU A 92 -18.11 29.55 9.55
N ASP A 93 -18.12 29.60 8.22
CA ASP A 93 -19.22 29.03 7.43
C ASP A 93 -19.33 27.52 7.64
N LEU A 94 -18.20 26.82 7.69
CA LEU A 94 -18.18 25.38 8.00
C LEU A 94 -18.70 25.08 9.42
N LEU A 95 -18.40 25.94 10.39
CA LEU A 95 -18.94 25.82 11.76
C LEU A 95 -20.44 26.08 11.80
N LYS A 96 -20.92 27.13 11.11
CA LYS A 96 -22.36 27.44 10.99
C LYS A 96 -23.12 26.30 10.33
N LEU A 97 -22.62 25.77 9.22
CA LEU A 97 -23.19 24.61 8.52
C LEU A 97 -23.26 23.38 9.43
N LYS A 98 -22.25 23.15 10.26
CA LYS A 98 -22.27 22.04 11.22
C LYS A 98 -23.35 22.24 12.28
N ILE A 99 -23.47 23.44 12.84
CA ILE A 99 -24.50 23.77 13.84
C ILE A 99 -25.90 23.64 13.22
N GLU A 100 -26.12 24.11 12.00
CA GLU A 100 -27.38 23.96 11.27
C GLU A 100 -27.71 22.50 11.02
N LYS A 101 -26.72 21.70 10.61
CA LYS A 101 -26.89 20.25 10.43
C LYS A 101 -27.26 19.55 11.75
N GLU A 102 -26.61 19.92 12.85
CA GLU A 102 -26.94 19.39 14.19
C GLU A 102 -28.34 19.81 14.63
N LYS A 103 -28.75 21.07 14.40
CA LYS A 103 -30.11 21.54 14.67
C LYS A 103 -31.15 20.79 13.85
N LEU A 104 -30.93 20.63 12.55
CA LEU A 104 -31.82 19.87 11.66
C LEU A 104 -31.92 18.40 12.06
N SER A 105 -30.81 17.79 12.50
CA SER A 105 -30.85 16.42 13.01
C SER A 105 -31.61 16.28 14.33
N ASN A 106 -31.76 17.37 15.09
CA ASN A 106 -32.44 17.39 16.39
C ASN A 106 -33.91 17.85 16.29
N GLU A 107 -34.35 18.37 15.14
CA GLU A 107 -35.72 18.82 14.88
C GLU A 107 -36.57 17.81 14.10
N LEU A 108 -35.97 16.70 13.62
CA LEU A 108 -36.71 15.56 13.07
C LEU A 108 -37.28 14.73 14.24
N PRO A 109 -38.59 14.49 14.31
CA PRO A 109 -39.15 13.59 15.31
C PRO A 109 -38.65 12.17 15.05
N ASP A 110 -38.22 11.49 16.11
CA ASP A 110 -37.85 10.07 16.13
C ASP A 110 -38.96 9.23 15.51
N ASP A 111 -38.79 8.84 14.24
CA ASP A 111 -39.54 7.76 13.61
C ASP A 111 -38.52 6.78 13.00
N ASP A 112 -38.24 5.78 13.82
CA ASP A 112 -37.67 4.46 13.65
C ASP A 112 -36.70 4.11 12.48
N ASP A 113 -35.67 3.37 12.91
CA ASP A 113 -34.88 2.37 12.18
C ASP A 113 -33.77 2.83 11.20
N SER A 114 -32.64 3.26 11.77
CA SER A 114 -31.32 3.09 11.13
C SER A 114 -30.21 2.99 12.17
N GLU A 115 -29.80 1.75 12.45
CA GLU A 115 -28.59 1.40 13.19
C GLU A 115 -27.32 2.02 12.54
N GLU A 116 -26.91 3.21 12.97
CA GLU A 116 -25.50 3.61 12.95
C GLU A 116 -24.99 3.74 14.39
N GLU A 117 -24.36 2.66 14.85
CA GLU A 117 -23.51 2.59 16.05
C GLU A 117 -22.50 3.76 16.07
N THR A 118 -22.77 4.73 16.93
CA THR A 118 -21.87 5.84 17.24
C THR A 118 -20.84 5.40 18.27
N ASP A 119 -19.60 5.16 17.82
CA ASP A 119 -18.43 5.02 18.69
C ASP A 119 -18.12 6.37 19.37
N ASN A 120 -18.61 6.48 20.61
CA ASN A 120 -18.11 7.23 21.76
C ASN A 120 -16.94 8.22 21.56
N HIS A 121 -17.26 9.51 21.48
CA HIS A 121 -16.52 10.58 22.18
C HIS A 121 -17.51 11.71 22.58
N LYS A 122 -18.12 11.59 23.77
CA LYS A 122 -18.88 12.66 24.45
C LYS A 122 -18.20 12.96 25.80
N PRO A 123 -18.03 14.23 26.20
CA PRO A 123 -17.37 14.62 27.44
C PRO A 123 -18.18 14.20 28.68
N ARG A 124 -17.46 13.76 29.72
CA ARG A 124 -18.00 13.39 31.02
C ARG A 124 -18.48 14.64 31.76
N THR A 125 -19.79 14.80 31.94
CA THR A 125 -20.44 15.33 33.16
C THR A 125 -21.96 15.27 32.98
N ALA A 126 -22.61 14.30 33.65
CA ALA A 126 -23.96 14.39 34.25
C ALA A 126 -24.52 12.97 34.45
N GLY A 127 -25.08 12.71 35.64
CA GLY A 127 -25.97 11.56 35.87
C GLY A 127 -25.30 10.31 36.45
N PHE A 128 -24.93 10.38 37.73
CA PHE A 128 -24.81 9.18 38.56
C PHE A 128 -26.22 8.61 38.80
N GLN A 129 -26.56 7.50 38.15
CA GLN A 129 -27.47 6.50 38.70
C GLN A 129 -26.91 5.12 38.40
N ARG A 130 -26.57 4.40 39.47
CA ARG A 130 -26.14 3.00 39.47
C ARG A 130 -27.05 2.28 40.43
N ASP A 131 -28.08 1.66 39.90
CA ASP A 131 -28.85 0.66 40.63
C ASP A 131 -28.80 -0.64 39.84
N ASP A 132 -27.63 -1.29 39.92
CA ASP A 132 -27.47 -2.74 39.75
C ASP A 132 -26.58 -3.17 40.91
N SER A 133 -27.16 -3.51 42.06
CA SER A 133 -26.41 -4.06 43.20
C SER A 133 -26.00 -5.50 42.89
N VAL A 134 -24.90 -5.64 42.13
CA VAL A 134 -24.26 -6.93 41.83
C VAL A 134 -23.57 -7.44 43.09
N THR A 135 -23.86 -8.67 43.51
CA THR A 135 -23.19 -9.30 44.67
C THR A 135 -21.70 -9.52 44.36
N TYR A 136 -20.86 -9.48 45.40
CA TYR A 136 -19.40 -9.64 45.29
C TYR A 136 -19.00 -10.93 44.53
N GLU A 137 -19.80 -11.99 44.67
CA GLU A 137 -19.60 -13.27 44.00
C GLU A 137 -19.84 -13.19 42.48
N GLU A 138 -20.87 -12.48 42.02
CA GLU A 138 -21.12 -12.24 40.60
C GLU A 138 -20.00 -11.43 39.96
N LEU A 139 -19.46 -10.43 40.69
CA LEU A 139 -18.33 -9.65 40.20
C LEU A 139 -17.07 -10.53 40.06
N ARG A 140 -16.83 -11.44 41.01
CA ARG A 140 -15.74 -12.43 40.94
C ARG A 140 -15.93 -13.39 39.77
N GLN A 141 -17.13 -13.91 39.56
CA GLN A 141 -17.42 -14.82 38.44
C GLN A 141 -17.29 -14.12 37.09
N ARG A 142 -17.73 -12.86 36.99
CA ARG A 142 -17.56 -12.03 35.80
C ARG A 142 -16.08 -11.74 35.52
N LEU A 143 -15.30 -11.48 36.57
CA LEU A 143 -13.86 -11.32 36.47
C LEU A 143 -13.16 -12.61 36.00
N HIS A 144 -13.52 -13.76 36.57
CA HIS A 144 -12.99 -15.06 36.14
C HIS A 144 -13.32 -15.36 34.68
N ARG A 145 -14.58 -15.18 34.26
CA ARG A 145 -14.99 -15.29 32.85
C ARG A 145 -14.18 -14.37 31.94
N LYS A 146 -13.93 -13.12 32.36
CA LYS A 146 -13.13 -12.16 31.60
C LYS A 146 -11.66 -12.56 31.51
N ILE A 147 -11.10 -13.12 32.59
CA ILE A 147 -9.73 -13.64 32.62
C ILE A 147 -9.60 -14.87 31.70
N ASP A 148 -10.57 -15.77 31.69
CA ASP A 148 -10.56 -16.96 30.83
C ASP A 148 -10.71 -16.61 29.35
N GLU A 149 -11.57 -15.63 29.02
CA GLU A 149 -11.68 -15.07 27.68
C GLU A 149 -10.35 -14.46 27.20
N LEU A 150 -9.64 -13.74 28.08
CA LEU A 150 -8.33 -13.15 27.78
C LEU A 150 -7.19 -14.17 27.73
N LYS A 151 -7.27 -15.26 28.49
CA LYS A 151 -6.31 -16.39 28.43
C LYS A 151 -6.51 -17.22 27.16
N GLY A 152 -7.75 -17.43 26.71
CA GLY A 152 -8.05 -18.11 25.44
C GLY A 152 -7.46 -17.42 24.20
N GLY A 153 -7.19 -16.11 24.28
CA GLY A 153 -6.52 -15.34 23.23
C GLY A 153 -4.99 -15.39 23.24
N ARG A 154 -4.34 -15.98 24.25
CA ARG A 154 -2.87 -16.01 24.42
C ARG A 154 -2.30 -17.44 24.48
N GLY A 155 -2.53 -18.22 23.41
CA GLY A 155 -1.65 -19.29 22.90
C GLY A 155 -1.42 -20.55 23.76
N GLY A 156 -1.92 -21.71 23.31
CA GLY A 156 -1.53 -23.00 23.91
C GLY A 156 -2.30 -24.24 23.47
N SER A 157 -2.66 -24.38 22.18
CA SER A 157 -3.18 -25.64 21.65
C SER A 157 -2.60 -25.89 20.26
N GLU A 158 -2.04 -27.09 20.05
CA GLU A 158 -1.47 -27.56 18.79
C GLU A 158 -2.42 -27.27 17.63
N ARG A 159 -1.99 -26.39 16.72
CA ARG A 159 -2.70 -26.18 15.47
C ARG A 159 -2.18 -27.16 14.43
N SER A 160 -2.98 -28.19 14.21
CA SER A 160 -2.93 -29.05 13.05
C SER A 160 -2.85 -28.24 11.75
N HIS A 161 -1.97 -28.70 10.86
CA HIS A 161 -1.79 -28.18 9.52
C HIS A 161 -3.05 -28.44 8.67
N GLU A 162 -3.85 -27.41 8.39
CA GLU A 162 -4.74 -27.42 7.22
C GLU A 162 -4.28 -26.39 6.18
N PRO A 163 -4.03 -26.82 4.91
CA PRO A 163 -3.61 -25.91 3.86
C PRO A 163 -4.80 -25.09 3.35
N ARG A 164 -4.80 -23.80 3.67
CA ARG A 164 -5.68 -22.80 3.04
C ARG A 164 -5.48 -22.79 1.52
N LYS A 165 -6.52 -23.19 0.77
CA LYS A 165 -6.61 -23.06 -0.69
C LYS A 165 -6.41 -21.59 -1.08
N ARG A 166 -5.35 -21.33 -1.85
CA ARG A 166 -5.04 -20.01 -2.43
C ARG A 166 -5.93 -19.80 -3.66
N LEU A 167 -6.84 -18.83 -3.58
CA LEU A 167 -7.55 -18.30 -4.73
C LEU A 167 -6.55 -17.49 -5.58
N LEU A 168 -6.37 -17.89 -6.82
CA LEU A 168 -5.56 -17.19 -7.83
C LEU A 168 -6.30 -15.91 -8.28
N PRO A 169 -5.60 -14.78 -8.50
CA PRO A 169 -6.22 -13.62 -9.14
C PRO A 169 -6.43 -13.88 -10.64
N SER A 170 -7.67 -13.63 -11.07
CA SER A 170 -8.15 -13.66 -12.45
C SER A 170 -7.32 -12.75 -13.35
N LYS A 171 -6.82 -13.29 -14.47
CA LYS A 171 -6.15 -12.54 -15.54
C LYS A 171 -7.22 -11.94 -16.45
N ARG A 172 -7.10 -10.64 -16.70
CA ARG A 172 -7.83 -9.93 -17.77
C ARG A 172 -7.60 -10.63 -19.11
N ASN A 173 -8.70 -10.97 -19.79
CA ASN A 173 -8.70 -11.37 -21.19
C ASN A 173 -8.36 -10.16 -22.06
N ARG A 174 -7.44 -10.35 -23.01
CA ARG A 174 -7.28 -9.47 -24.17
C ARG A 174 -7.35 -10.38 -25.39
N ASP A 175 -8.55 -10.52 -25.93
CA ASP A 175 -8.77 -10.99 -27.30
C ASP A 175 -8.22 -9.92 -28.24
N THR A 176 -7.47 -10.34 -29.26
CA THR A 176 -7.78 -10.07 -30.68
C THR A 176 -6.65 -10.56 -31.59
N VAL A 177 -6.97 -11.67 -32.28
CA VAL A 177 -6.78 -11.97 -33.71
C VAL A 177 -5.36 -12.05 -34.27
N TYR A 178 -4.97 -13.30 -34.55
CA TYR A 178 -4.05 -13.70 -35.61
C TYR A 178 -4.73 -13.52 -36.97
N GLU A 179 -4.09 -12.82 -37.90
CA GLU A 179 -4.28 -13.03 -39.33
C GLU A 179 -2.98 -13.58 -39.93
N ASP A 180 -3.16 -14.68 -40.65
CA ASP A 180 -2.22 -15.44 -41.45
C ASP A 180 -2.04 -14.78 -42.82
N LYS A 181 -0.81 -14.41 -43.20
CA LYS A 181 -0.43 -14.16 -44.61
C LYS A 181 1.02 -14.58 -44.86
N THR A 182 1.15 -15.80 -45.37
CA THR A 182 1.88 -16.19 -46.59
C THR A 182 3.15 -15.44 -46.96
N VAL A 183 4.22 -16.23 -47.03
CA VAL A 183 5.52 -15.99 -47.67
C VAL A 183 5.37 -15.65 -49.15
N GLU A 184 6.08 -14.62 -49.62
CA GLU A 184 6.57 -14.53 -51.00
C GLU A 184 7.99 -13.92 -50.97
N GLU A 185 8.96 -14.73 -51.38
CA GLU A 185 10.35 -14.32 -51.60
C GLU A 185 10.45 -13.58 -52.94
N ASN A 186 11.07 -12.39 -52.94
CA ASN A 186 11.66 -11.86 -54.17
C ASN A 186 13.10 -11.40 -53.89
N LYS A 187 14.04 -12.10 -54.54
CA LYS A 187 15.46 -11.76 -54.59
C LYS A 187 15.66 -10.60 -55.56
N SER A 188 16.33 -9.54 -55.10
CA SER A 188 17.15 -8.69 -55.96
C SER A 188 18.44 -8.36 -55.24
N ALA A 189 19.54 -8.82 -55.81
CA ALA A 189 20.88 -8.53 -55.37
C ALA A 189 21.25 -7.09 -55.76
N ASP A 190 21.69 -6.29 -54.78
CA ASP A 190 22.68 -5.25 -55.03
C ASP A 190 23.53 -5.01 -53.77
N LYS A 191 24.77 -4.65 -54.04
CA LYS A 191 25.99 -4.73 -53.24
C LYS A 191 25.89 -3.81 -52.01
N GLY A 192 26.19 -4.29 -50.82
CA GLY A 192 27.58 -4.51 -50.41
C GLY A 192 28.19 -3.20 -49.91
N LYS A 193 27.62 -2.63 -48.84
CA LYS A 193 28.25 -1.65 -47.90
C LYS A 193 27.31 -1.18 -46.77
N GLY A 194 25.99 -1.33 -46.88
CA GLY A 194 25.02 -0.88 -45.86
C GLY A 194 24.48 -1.94 -44.88
N LYS A 195 24.85 -3.22 -44.99
CA LYS A 195 24.27 -4.27 -44.13
C LYS A 195 24.83 -4.33 -42.71
N LEU A 196 26.08 -3.88 -42.50
CA LEU A 196 26.67 -3.85 -41.16
C LEU A 196 26.08 -2.73 -40.31
N GLU A 197 25.81 -1.55 -40.89
CA GLU A 197 25.18 -0.43 -40.17
C GLU A 197 23.71 -0.67 -39.86
N VAL A 198 22.94 -1.33 -40.73
CA VAL A 198 21.51 -1.60 -40.46
C VAL A 198 21.33 -2.69 -39.40
N GLU A 199 22.18 -3.72 -39.37
CA GLU A 199 22.15 -4.74 -38.31
C GLU A 199 22.70 -4.23 -36.97
N GLU A 200 23.59 -3.23 -36.99
CA GLU A 200 24.08 -2.57 -35.78
C GLU A 200 23.07 -1.55 -35.24
N ALA A 201 22.44 -0.75 -36.10
CA ALA A 201 21.35 0.17 -35.75
C ALA A 201 20.08 -0.57 -35.27
N ALA A 202 19.77 -1.74 -35.84
CA ALA A 202 18.64 -2.57 -35.38
C ALA A 202 18.88 -3.20 -34.00
N LYS A 203 20.14 -3.37 -33.56
CA LYS A 203 20.47 -3.82 -32.19
C LYS A 203 20.32 -2.70 -31.16
N ASP A 204 20.42 -1.43 -31.58
CA ASP A 204 20.29 -0.28 -30.69
C ASP A 204 18.84 0.26 -30.62
N LEU A 205 18.01 -0.04 -31.63
CA LEU A 205 16.57 0.22 -31.62
C LEU A 205 15.79 -0.90 -30.92
N THR A 206 16.05 -1.11 -29.63
CA THR A 206 15.12 -1.87 -28.77
C THR A 206 13.99 -0.94 -28.35
N PHE A 207 12.74 -1.28 -28.73
CA PHE A 207 11.55 -0.51 -28.39
C PHE A 207 11.43 -0.36 -26.86
N GLY A 208 11.82 0.81 -26.35
CA GLY A 208 11.74 1.16 -24.93
C GLY A 208 13.05 1.66 -24.29
N TYR A 209 14.21 1.62 -24.97
CA TYR A 209 15.46 2.16 -24.42
C TYR A 209 16.22 2.98 -25.47
N VAL A 210 16.04 4.30 -25.44
CA VAL A 210 16.90 5.24 -26.15
C VAL A 210 18.15 5.45 -25.29
N LYS A 211 19.31 4.96 -25.74
CA LYS A 211 20.60 5.42 -25.20
C LYS A 211 20.81 6.82 -25.75
N ILE A 212 20.67 7.82 -24.89
CA ILE A 212 21.16 9.15 -25.17
C ILE A 212 22.63 9.11 -24.76
N ASP A 213 23.52 9.29 -25.73
CA ASP A 213 24.96 9.39 -25.49
C ASP A 213 25.22 10.45 -24.41
N ASP A 214 26.01 10.06 -23.40
CA ASP A 214 26.48 10.94 -22.32
C ASP A 214 27.58 11.86 -22.90
N ASP A 215 27.20 12.79 -23.77
CA ASP A 215 28.02 13.96 -24.06
C ASP A 215 27.94 14.88 -22.83
N ASP A 216 28.98 14.74 -21.99
CA ASP A 216 29.21 15.45 -20.73
C ASP A 216 29.59 16.92 -20.93
N GLU A 217 28.91 17.65 -21.80
CA GLU A 217 29.06 19.10 -21.91
C GLU A 217 27.70 19.83 -21.91
N HIS A 218 27.53 20.65 -20.87
CA HIS A 218 26.63 21.80 -20.85
C HIS A 218 25.12 21.53 -20.82
N GLY A 219 24.66 20.97 -19.69
CA GLY A 219 23.25 21.07 -19.25
C GLY A 219 23.15 21.60 -17.83
N LYS A 220 23.00 22.93 -17.67
CA LYS A 220 22.58 23.54 -16.39
C LYS A 220 21.24 22.89 -15.99
N ASP A 221 21.12 22.45 -14.75
CA ASP A 221 19.93 21.84 -14.11
C ASP A 221 19.74 20.32 -14.12
N LYS A 222 20.78 19.52 -14.42
CA LYS A 222 20.79 18.12 -13.96
C LYS A 222 21.08 18.08 -12.46
N LYS A 223 20.09 17.72 -11.63
CA LYS A 223 20.29 17.36 -10.20
C LYS A 223 21.51 16.44 -10.13
N LYS A 224 22.66 16.95 -9.63
CA LYS A 224 23.91 16.20 -9.60
C LYS A 224 23.64 14.83 -8.97
N ARG A 225 23.69 13.78 -9.78
CA ARG A 225 23.45 12.40 -9.31
C ARG A 225 24.44 12.18 -8.18
N ARG A 226 23.95 11.73 -7.03
CA ARG A 226 24.80 11.40 -5.89
C ARG A 226 25.85 10.39 -6.36
N LEU A 227 27.10 10.62 -5.98
CA LEU A 227 28.19 9.71 -6.31
C LEU A 227 27.90 8.32 -5.75
N SER A 228 28.44 7.28 -6.38
CA SER A 228 28.31 5.94 -5.83
C SER A 228 28.99 5.86 -4.46
N LYS A 229 28.43 5.06 -3.55
CA LYS A 229 28.98 4.88 -2.20
C LYS A 229 30.43 4.39 -2.18
N ALA A 230 30.85 3.67 -3.23
CA ALA A 230 32.24 3.26 -3.42
C ALA A 230 33.15 4.47 -3.69
N LYS A 231 32.75 5.37 -4.61
CA LYS A 231 33.48 6.62 -4.87
C LYS A 231 33.49 7.54 -3.64
N GLU A 232 32.40 7.59 -2.87
CA GLU A 232 32.36 8.31 -1.58
C GLU A 232 33.34 7.70 -0.56
N LEU A 233 33.45 6.36 -0.49
CA LEU A 233 34.39 5.67 0.40
C LEU A 233 35.84 5.98 0.01
N GLU A 234 36.17 5.92 -1.27
CA GLU A 234 37.51 6.26 -1.77
C GLU A 234 37.88 7.71 -1.42
N ARG A 235 36.95 8.65 -1.60
CA ARG A 235 37.16 10.05 -1.21
C ARG A 235 37.35 10.18 0.31
N ALA A 236 36.52 9.52 1.11
CA ALA A 236 36.66 9.53 2.57
C ALA A 236 38.01 8.95 3.03
N MET A 237 38.50 7.89 2.38
CA MET A 237 39.81 7.29 2.67
C MET A 237 40.96 8.22 2.30
N LYS A 238 40.89 8.88 1.14
CA LYS A 238 41.89 9.88 0.72
C LYS A 238 41.95 11.05 1.70
N LEU A 239 40.79 11.58 2.09
CA LEU A 239 40.71 12.64 3.09
C LEU A 239 41.21 12.20 4.47
N GLU A 240 41.02 10.93 4.85
CA GLU A 240 41.57 10.41 6.10
C GLU A 240 43.09 10.27 6.03
N ALA A 241 43.65 9.89 4.87
CA ALA A 241 45.09 9.83 4.66
C ALA A 241 45.73 11.23 4.73
N GLU A 242 45.18 12.20 4.00
CA GLU A 242 45.68 13.58 3.97
C GLU A 242 45.61 14.29 5.34
N LYS A 243 44.67 13.88 6.21
CA LYS A 243 44.57 14.39 7.59
C LYS A 243 45.62 13.81 8.53
N LYS A 244 46.22 12.66 8.20
CA LYS A 244 47.23 11.99 9.03
C LYS A 244 48.64 12.51 8.78
N ASP A 245 48.84 13.37 7.77
CA ASP A 245 50.13 13.99 7.49
C ASP A 245 50.52 15.01 8.61
N PRO A 246 51.72 14.94 9.18
CA PRO A 246 52.08 15.68 10.41
C PRO A 246 52.18 17.20 10.23
N GLU A 247 52.57 17.70 9.06
CA GLU A 247 52.75 19.15 8.83
C GLU A 247 51.52 19.82 8.23
N LYS A 248 50.85 19.16 7.29
CA LYS A 248 49.73 19.71 6.52
C LYS A 248 48.37 19.20 7.01
N GLY A 249 48.35 18.09 7.76
CA GLY A 249 47.13 17.43 8.19
C GLY A 249 46.24 18.29 9.07
N GLU A 250 46.81 19.11 9.98
CA GLU A 250 46.00 20.03 10.80
C GLU A 250 45.34 21.13 9.96
N VAL A 251 46.06 21.70 9.01
CA VAL A 251 45.54 22.75 8.12
C VAL A 251 44.47 22.18 7.20
N ILE A 252 44.70 20.98 6.65
CA ILE A 252 43.75 20.25 5.82
C ILE A 252 42.51 19.86 6.64
N ALA A 253 42.69 19.36 7.86
CA ALA A 253 41.59 19.01 8.76
C ALA A 253 40.72 20.24 9.10
N LYS A 254 41.34 21.38 9.41
CA LYS A 254 40.63 22.66 9.65
C LYS A 254 39.90 23.13 8.39
N LYS A 255 40.55 23.12 7.22
CA LYS A 255 39.89 23.51 5.95
C LYS A 255 38.69 22.63 5.64
N HIS A 256 38.83 21.31 5.75
CA HIS A 256 37.74 20.37 5.52
C HIS A 256 36.63 20.47 6.55
N SER A 257 36.93 20.74 7.82
CA SER A 257 35.90 20.90 8.85
C SER A 257 35.04 22.13 8.58
N TRP A 258 35.65 23.26 8.22
CA TRP A 258 34.94 24.47 7.81
C TRP A 258 34.13 24.27 6.53
N GLN A 259 34.71 23.67 5.49
CA GLN A 259 33.99 23.36 4.25
C GLN A 259 32.81 22.40 4.46
N ALA A 260 32.98 21.40 5.34
CA ALA A 260 31.89 20.49 5.68
C ALA A 260 30.80 21.20 6.49
N ALA A 261 31.15 22.13 7.40
CA ALA A 261 30.19 22.92 8.15
C ALA A 261 29.38 23.86 7.23
N THR A 262 30.05 24.56 6.30
CA THR A 262 29.36 25.43 5.32
C THR A 262 28.46 24.62 4.39
N SER A 263 28.93 23.45 3.92
CA SER A 263 28.10 22.55 3.09
C SER A 263 26.88 22.03 3.84
N ARG A 264 27.02 21.69 5.13
CA ARG A 264 25.88 21.28 5.97
C ARG A 264 24.90 22.43 6.22
N ALA A 265 25.40 23.65 6.47
CA ALA A 265 24.57 24.84 6.62
C ALA A 265 23.80 25.16 5.32
N ALA A 266 24.41 24.92 4.16
CA ALA A 266 23.76 24.99 2.85
C ALA A 266 22.76 23.84 2.58
N GLY A 267 22.57 22.90 3.51
CA GLY A 267 21.63 21.79 3.40
C GLY A 267 22.15 20.55 2.66
N ILE A 268 23.43 20.51 2.29
CA ILE A 268 24.05 19.37 1.61
C ILE A 268 24.39 18.27 2.64
N LYS A 269 23.93 17.04 2.37
CA LYS A 269 24.21 15.87 3.21
C LYS A 269 25.64 15.36 2.97
N VAL A 270 26.55 15.71 3.88
CA VAL A 270 27.96 15.34 3.83
C VAL A 270 28.19 13.93 4.44
N HIS A 271 28.81 13.02 3.68
CA HIS A 271 29.08 11.63 4.08
C HIS A 271 30.58 11.30 4.04
N ASP A 272 31.32 11.69 5.08
CA ASP A 272 32.78 11.57 5.08
C ASP A 272 33.33 10.42 5.95
N ASN A 273 32.45 9.65 6.60
CA ASN A 273 32.86 8.62 7.56
C ASN A 273 33.11 7.26 6.86
N PRO A 274 34.37 6.78 6.72
CA PRO A 274 34.67 5.57 5.96
C PRO A 274 34.07 4.32 6.59
N LYS A 275 34.01 4.24 7.93
CA LYS A 275 33.40 3.11 8.66
C LYS A 275 31.92 2.95 8.34
N LEU A 276 31.17 4.06 8.29
CA LEU A 276 29.73 4.04 7.98
C LEU A 276 29.47 3.71 6.51
N LEU A 277 30.31 4.21 5.60
CA LEU A 277 30.24 3.87 4.18
C LEU A 277 30.50 2.38 3.93
N LYS A 278 31.53 1.81 4.57
CA LYS A 278 31.80 0.35 4.56
C LYS A 278 30.60 -0.46 5.07
N GLN A 279 30.01 -0.06 6.19
CA GLN A 279 28.83 -0.73 6.74
C GLN A 279 27.60 -0.62 5.82
N SER A 280 27.39 0.53 5.18
CA SER A 280 26.30 0.68 4.20
C SER A 280 26.50 -0.26 3.02
N ILE A 281 27.71 -0.30 2.45
CA ILE A 281 28.03 -1.19 1.32
C ILE A 281 27.81 -2.66 1.73
N HIS A 282 28.21 -3.05 2.93
CA HIS A 282 27.97 -4.40 3.45
C HIS A 282 26.49 -4.74 3.60
N LYS A 283 25.68 -3.82 4.14
CA LYS A 283 24.23 -3.99 4.24
C LYS A 283 23.57 -4.15 2.87
N GLU A 284 24.03 -3.40 1.87
CA GLU A 284 23.55 -3.54 0.49
C GLU A 284 23.94 -4.89 -0.11
N LYS A 285 25.20 -5.31 0.02
CA LYS A 285 25.64 -6.64 -0.43
C LYS A 285 24.79 -7.76 0.17
N LYS A 286 24.59 -7.75 1.50
CA LYS A 286 23.69 -8.71 2.18
C LYS A 286 22.26 -8.68 1.68
N LYS A 287 21.73 -7.50 1.35
CA LYS A 287 20.38 -7.37 0.78
C LYS A 287 20.33 -7.97 -0.63
N HIS A 288 21.35 -7.75 -1.45
CA HIS A 288 21.47 -8.33 -2.78
C HIS A 288 21.61 -9.85 -2.73
N GLU A 289 22.44 -10.39 -1.83
CA GLU A 289 22.58 -11.84 -1.59
C GLU A 289 21.24 -12.49 -1.23
N LYS A 290 20.54 -11.95 -0.22
CA LYS A 290 19.19 -12.44 0.16
C LYS A 290 18.18 -12.38 -0.98
N ASN A 291 18.26 -11.35 -1.81
CA ASN A 291 17.37 -11.23 -2.96
C ASN A 291 17.72 -12.25 -4.05
N ALA A 292 19.01 -12.49 -4.29
CA ALA A 292 19.51 -13.48 -5.23
C ALA A 292 19.14 -14.91 -4.80
N GLU A 293 19.31 -15.25 -3.51
CA GLU A 293 18.89 -16.53 -2.93
C GLU A 293 17.39 -16.75 -3.12
N LYS A 294 16.55 -15.79 -2.73
CA LYS A 294 15.10 -15.86 -2.94
C LYS A 294 14.73 -15.97 -4.42
N TRP A 295 15.53 -15.42 -5.32
CA TRP A 295 15.28 -15.57 -6.75
C TRP A 295 15.63 -16.98 -7.21
N LYS A 296 16.77 -17.52 -6.80
CA LYS A 296 17.16 -18.93 -7.04
C LYS A 296 16.10 -19.90 -6.52
N GLU A 297 15.65 -19.74 -5.28
CA GLU A 297 14.57 -20.56 -4.69
C GLU A 297 13.28 -20.53 -5.52
N ARG A 298 12.91 -19.37 -6.08
CA ARG A 298 11.72 -19.26 -6.95
C ARG A 298 11.92 -19.98 -8.28
N VAL A 299 13.10 -19.85 -8.89
CA VAL A 299 13.43 -20.52 -10.15
C VAL A 299 13.46 -22.03 -9.95
N GLU A 300 14.11 -22.50 -8.88
CA GLU A 300 14.13 -23.92 -8.50
C GLU A 300 12.73 -24.45 -8.21
N GLY A 301 11.90 -23.70 -7.46
CA GLY A 301 10.51 -24.07 -7.22
C GLY A 301 9.70 -24.19 -8.51
N GLN A 302 9.92 -23.30 -9.48
CA GLN A 302 9.30 -23.37 -10.79
C GLN A 302 9.78 -24.59 -11.58
N GLN A 303 11.08 -24.89 -11.55
CA GLN A 303 11.67 -26.05 -12.21
C GLN A 303 11.16 -27.36 -11.61
N LYS A 304 11.16 -27.50 -10.28
CA LYS A 304 10.59 -28.66 -9.56
C LYS A 304 9.14 -28.90 -9.97
N PHE A 305 8.32 -27.86 -9.98
CA PHE A 305 6.92 -28.00 -10.40
C PHE A 305 6.75 -28.39 -11.87
N ARG A 306 7.63 -27.92 -12.76
CA ARG A 306 7.65 -28.35 -14.17
C ARG A 306 8.02 -29.84 -14.27
N VAL A 307 9.07 -30.26 -13.57
CA VAL A 307 9.55 -31.65 -13.55
C VAL A 307 8.49 -32.58 -12.96
N GLU A 308 7.89 -32.24 -11.82
CA GLU A 308 6.81 -33.03 -11.21
C GLU A 308 5.61 -33.22 -12.15
N LYS A 309 5.22 -32.15 -12.87
CA LYS A 309 4.15 -32.25 -13.88
C LYS A 309 4.55 -33.16 -15.04
N GLN A 310 5.80 -33.08 -15.48
CA GLN A 310 6.32 -33.93 -16.55
C GLN A 310 6.40 -35.40 -16.10
N GLN A 311 6.85 -35.67 -14.88
CA GLN A 311 6.86 -37.00 -14.27
C GLN A 311 5.45 -37.59 -14.14
N LYS A 312 4.47 -36.80 -13.69
CA LYS A 312 3.05 -37.24 -13.65
C LYS A 312 2.52 -37.58 -15.05
N ARG A 313 2.89 -36.80 -16.07
CA ARG A 313 2.51 -37.09 -17.46
C ARG A 313 3.16 -38.37 -17.96
N SER A 314 4.45 -38.58 -17.72
CA SER A 314 5.15 -39.81 -18.13
C SER A 314 4.60 -41.03 -17.40
N GLY A 315 4.28 -40.92 -16.11
CA GLY A 315 3.60 -41.98 -15.35
C GLY A 315 2.25 -42.36 -15.96
N ASN A 316 1.36 -41.38 -16.17
CA ASN A 316 0.06 -41.63 -16.79
C ASN A 316 0.16 -42.24 -18.20
N ILE A 317 1.19 -41.88 -18.97
CA ILE A 317 1.46 -42.46 -20.30
C ILE A 317 1.92 -43.92 -20.15
N ALA A 318 2.83 -44.20 -19.23
CA ALA A 318 3.29 -45.56 -18.93
C ALA A 318 2.13 -46.44 -18.46
N ASP A 319 1.32 -45.96 -17.51
CA ASP A 319 0.14 -46.67 -17.01
C ASP A 319 -0.85 -46.98 -18.14
N ARG A 320 -1.09 -46.04 -19.06
CA ARG A 320 -1.94 -46.26 -20.24
C ARG A 320 -1.35 -47.32 -21.17
N ILE A 321 -0.02 -47.33 -21.37
CA ILE A 321 0.66 -48.35 -22.17
C ILE A 321 0.52 -49.72 -21.51
N GLU A 322 0.73 -49.82 -20.20
CA GLU A 322 0.58 -51.06 -19.43
C GLU A 322 -0.85 -51.58 -19.44
N GLN A 323 -1.84 -50.72 -19.19
CA GLN A 323 -3.26 -51.08 -19.30
C GLN A 323 -3.62 -51.60 -20.70
N ASN A 324 -3.08 -50.99 -21.76
CA ASN A 324 -3.28 -51.48 -23.12
C ASN A 324 -2.61 -52.85 -23.35
N LYS A 325 -1.42 -53.10 -22.79
CA LYS A 325 -0.78 -54.43 -22.81
C LYS A 325 -1.62 -55.46 -22.07
N LEU A 326 -2.06 -55.16 -20.84
CA LEU A 326 -2.92 -56.02 -20.03
C LEU A 326 -4.24 -56.32 -20.73
N ARG A 327 -4.89 -55.33 -21.34
CA ARG A 327 -6.11 -55.54 -22.15
C ARG A 327 -5.87 -56.47 -23.34
N LYS A 328 -4.71 -56.38 -24.01
CA LYS A 328 -4.34 -57.30 -25.10
C LYS A 328 -4.12 -58.72 -24.57
N ILE A 329 -3.44 -58.87 -23.43
CA ILE A 329 -3.23 -60.16 -22.77
C ILE A 329 -4.58 -60.77 -22.36
N ALA A 330 -5.41 -60.03 -21.62
CA ALA A 330 -6.74 -60.48 -21.21
C ALA A 330 -7.65 -60.86 -22.40
N LYS A 331 -7.56 -60.13 -23.53
CA LYS A 331 -8.27 -60.52 -24.76
C LYS A 331 -7.76 -61.84 -25.34
N ARG A 332 -6.44 -62.11 -25.30
CA ARG A 332 -5.87 -63.39 -25.73
C ARG A 332 -6.29 -64.52 -24.80
N GLU A 333 -6.18 -64.32 -23.49
CA GLU A 333 -6.60 -65.30 -22.49
C GLU A 333 -8.10 -65.59 -22.58
N LYS A 334 -8.97 -64.58 -22.71
CA LYS A 334 -10.40 -64.79 -22.91
C LYS A 334 -10.72 -65.56 -24.20
N LYS A 335 -9.94 -65.36 -25.27
CA LYS A 335 -10.06 -66.17 -26.50
C LYS A 335 -9.62 -67.61 -26.26
N LEU A 336 -8.55 -67.81 -25.48
CA LEU A 336 -8.04 -69.13 -25.10
C LEU A 336 -8.99 -69.89 -24.14
N LEU A 337 -9.72 -69.18 -23.28
CA LEU A 337 -10.68 -69.72 -22.30
C LEU A 337 -12.14 -69.73 -22.79
N ARG A 338 -12.42 -69.39 -24.05
CA ARG A 338 -13.80 -69.30 -24.55
C ARG A 338 -14.40 -70.72 -24.65
N PRO A 339 -15.54 -71.03 -23.98
CA PRO A 339 -16.11 -72.37 -24.02
C PRO A 339 -16.70 -72.65 -25.42
N GLY A 340 -16.03 -73.49 -26.22
CA GLY A 340 -16.50 -73.88 -27.56
C GLY A 340 -15.54 -74.82 -28.31
N PHE A 341 -16.13 -75.85 -28.91
CA PHE A 341 -15.69 -76.99 -29.76
C PHE A 341 -14.29 -77.65 -29.60
N GLU A 342 -13.24 -76.95 -29.21
CA GLU A 342 -11.97 -77.55 -28.79
C GLU A 342 -11.46 -76.77 -27.57
N GLY A 343 -11.95 -77.13 -26.38
CA GLY A 343 -11.39 -76.62 -25.13
C GLY A 343 -9.89 -76.89 -25.05
N ARG A 344 -9.13 -75.96 -24.42
CA ARG A 344 -7.67 -76.01 -24.16
C ARG A 344 -6.94 -77.19 -24.81
N LYS A 345 -6.31 -76.96 -25.98
CA LYS A 345 -5.23 -77.85 -26.46
C LYS A 345 -4.04 -77.72 -25.52
N GLU A 346 -4.04 -78.53 -24.48
CA GLU A 346 -2.88 -78.80 -23.64
C GLU A 346 -1.98 -79.76 -24.42
N GLY A 347 -1.06 -79.22 -25.22
CA GLY A 347 0.00 -80.00 -25.85
C GLY A 347 0.17 -79.81 -27.36
N PHE A 348 1.43 -79.79 -27.78
CA PHE A 348 1.86 -79.92 -29.17
C PHE A 348 1.58 -81.36 -29.65
N ILE A 349 0.85 -81.53 -30.75
CA ILE A 349 0.60 -82.84 -31.41
C ILE A 349 1.85 -83.25 -32.22
N ASN A 350 3.04 -83.22 -31.62
CA ASN A 350 4.24 -83.77 -32.25
C ASN A 350 5.21 -84.27 -31.17
N GLY A 351 4.89 -85.44 -30.63
CA GLY A 351 5.68 -86.13 -29.63
C GLY A 351 5.24 -87.59 -29.56
N GLY A 352 5.50 -88.37 -30.63
CA GLY A 352 5.27 -89.81 -30.62
C GLY A 352 4.82 -90.36 -31.97
N GLY A 353 5.77 -90.66 -32.84
CA GLY A 353 5.53 -91.36 -34.10
C GLY A 353 6.82 -91.93 -34.65
N LYS A 354 7.20 -93.10 -34.11
CA LYS A 354 8.18 -94.11 -34.57
C LYS A 354 9.49 -93.67 -35.22
#